data_AF-A0A8H4K503-F1
#
_entry.id   AF-A0A8H4K503-F1
#
_cell.length_a   1.000
_cell.length_b   1.000
_cell.length_c   1.000
_cell.angle_alpha   90.00
_cell.angle_beta   90.00
_cell.angle_gamma   90.00
#
_symmetry.space_group_name_H-M   'P 1'
#
loop_
_entity.id
_entity.type
_entity.pdbx_description
1 polymer ?
#
loop_
_entity_poly.entity_id
_entity_poly.type
_entity_poly.pdbx_seq_one_letter_code
_entity_poly.pdbx_strand_id
1 'polypeptide(L)'
;MVFLNQIADAFSEYQYDESTRFDRIDGVPCFACVSEIHRDLDCVCIRGKNATTCLYCEHYKIKCGPMPRELLGVAQWYWNTLTDFEVQHPIGRGKDERNLTPVQVGRVRCALIACGRAWRGLAGHLKKPYPEFLPEFFHFYVVPALIVLLELCEVLFAISAHKECLVAEIDHVT
;
A
#
# COMPACT_ATOMS: atom_id res chain seq x y z
N MET A 1 9.85 -5.17 -22.08
CA MET A 1 8.38 -5.27 -22.16
C MET A 1 7.83 -6.51 -21.44
N VAL A 2 8.51 -7.68 -21.50
CA VAL A 2 8.08 -8.93 -20.82
C VAL A 2 7.87 -8.77 -19.30
N PHE A 3 8.75 -8.00 -18.64
CA PHE A 3 8.72 -7.82 -17.18
C PHE A 3 7.48 -7.10 -16.64
N LEU A 4 7.01 -6.05 -17.33
CA LEU A 4 5.81 -5.32 -16.93
C LEU A 4 4.55 -6.15 -17.19
N ASN A 5 4.53 -6.97 -18.24
CA ASN A 5 3.41 -7.87 -18.52
C ASN A 5 3.28 -8.94 -17.42
N GLN A 6 4.39 -9.53 -16.96
CA GLN A 6 4.36 -10.50 -15.86
C GLN A 6 3.87 -9.90 -14.53
N ILE A 7 4.24 -8.64 -14.27
CA ILE A 7 3.71 -7.88 -13.12
C ILE A 7 2.21 -7.62 -13.30
N ALA A 8 1.80 -7.23 -14.50
CA ALA A 8 0.39 -6.96 -14.81
C ALA A 8 -0.46 -8.23 -14.68
N ASP A 9 0.04 -9.39 -15.12
CA ASP A 9 -0.64 -10.69 -14.96
C ASP A 9 -0.80 -11.03 -13.47
N ALA A 10 0.26 -10.86 -12.68
CA ALA A 10 0.28 -11.13 -11.25
C ALA A 10 -0.65 -10.21 -10.43
N PHE A 11 -0.91 -8.99 -10.92
CA PHE A 11 -1.81 -8.03 -10.29
C PHE A 11 -3.10 -7.82 -11.09
N SER A 12 -3.46 -8.76 -11.97
CA SER A 12 -4.61 -8.62 -12.88
C SER A 12 -5.95 -8.51 -12.17
N GLU A 13 -6.04 -9.02 -10.94
CA GLU A 13 -7.21 -8.90 -10.07
C GLU A 13 -7.40 -7.47 -9.51
N TYR A 14 -6.32 -6.70 -9.43
CA TYR A 14 -6.34 -5.31 -8.96
C TYR A 14 -6.48 -4.38 -10.16
N GLN A 15 -7.71 -4.22 -10.66
CA GLN A 15 -8.00 -3.35 -11.78
C GLN A 15 -8.07 -1.88 -11.35
N TYR A 16 -7.49 -1.00 -12.15
CA TYR A 16 -7.60 0.43 -11.93
C TYR A 16 -8.98 0.93 -12.34
N ASP A 17 -9.66 1.63 -11.43
CA ASP A 17 -10.93 2.29 -11.69
C ASP A 17 -10.82 3.79 -11.41
N GLU A 18 -10.86 4.60 -12.47
CA GLU A 18 -10.78 6.05 -12.38
C GLU A 18 -11.96 6.66 -11.58
N SER A 19 -13.11 5.97 -11.52
CA SER A 19 -14.28 6.44 -10.78
C SER A 19 -14.11 6.30 -9.26
N THR A 20 -13.39 5.27 -8.81
CA THR A 20 -13.09 5.02 -7.40
C THR A 20 -12.13 6.07 -6.82
N ARG A 21 -11.27 6.68 -7.67
CA ARG A 21 -10.22 7.65 -7.28
C ARG A 21 -9.25 7.09 -6.22
N PHE A 22 -8.21 7.88 -5.91
CA PHE A 22 -7.34 7.62 -4.77
C PHE A 22 -7.84 8.46 -3.59
N ASP A 23 -7.96 7.85 -2.41
CA ASP A 23 -8.52 8.54 -1.26
C ASP A 23 -7.66 9.73 -0.80
N ARG A 24 -8.34 10.81 -0.43
CA ARG A 24 -7.77 12.05 0.12
C ARG A 24 -6.80 12.81 -0.81
N ILE A 25 -6.67 12.42 -2.07
CA ILE A 25 -5.83 13.12 -3.06
C ILE A 25 -6.53 13.32 -4.39
N ASP A 26 -6.25 14.44 -5.05
CA ASP A 26 -6.71 14.70 -6.41
C ASP A 26 -5.72 14.11 -7.42
N GLY A 27 -6.11 12.99 -8.04
CA GLY A 27 -5.34 12.33 -9.09
C GLY A 27 -4.49 11.15 -8.60
N VAL A 28 -3.47 10.79 -9.37
CA VAL A 28 -2.64 9.60 -9.12
C VAL A 28 -1.44 9.97 -8.25
N PRO A 29 -1.21 9.28 -7.11
CA PRO A 29 -0.05 9.51 -6.28
C PRO A 29 1.23 9.11 -7.02
N CYS A 30 2.32 9.80 -6.72
CA CYS A 30 3.60 9.43 -7.28
C CYS A 30 4.09 8.11 -6.67
N PHE A 31 4.90 7.36 -7.42
CA PHE A 31 5.40 6.05 -7.00
C PHE A 31 6.08 6.08 -5.62
N ALA A 32 6.83 7.16 -5.35
CA ALA A 32 7.51 7.34 -4.08
C ALA A 32 6.54 7.51 -2.91
N CYS A 33 5.43 8.24 -3.09
CA CYS A 33 4.39 8.38 -2.05
C CYS A 33 3.72 7.04 -1.77
N VAL A 34 3.37 6.26 -2.80
CA VAL A 34 2.83 4.90 -2.61
C VAL A 34 3.83 4.00 -1.88
N SER A 35 5.13 4.15 -2.14
CA SER A 35 6.15 3.35 -1.45
C SER A 35 6.32 3.73 0.03
N GLU A 36 5.87 4.92 0.44
CA GLU A 36 6.14 5.50 1.75
C GLU A 36 4.88 5.75 2.60
N ILE A 37 3.67 5.62 2.05
CA ILE A 37 2.39 5.82 2.76
C ILE A 37 2.30 5.01 4.07
N HIS A 38 2.92 3.82 4.12
CA HIS A 38 3.02 3.02 5.35
C HIS A 38 3.69 3.73 6.55
N ARG A 39 4.48 4.79 6.31
CA ARG A 39 5.16 5.58 7.35
C ARG A 39 4.37 6.80 7.78
N ASP A 40 3.53 7.29 6.88
CA ASP A 40 2.74 8.50 7.05
C ASP A 40 1.43 8.28 6.29
N LEU A 41 0.40 7.85 7.02
CA LEU A 41 -0.92 7.58 6.46
C LEU A 41 -1.66 8.89 6.11
N ASP A 42 -1.21 10.02 6.67
CA ASP A 42 -1.60 11.37 6.25
C ASP A 42 -0.83 11.84 4.99
N CYS A 43 -0.06 10.96 4.32
CA CYS A 43 0.70 11.33 3.12
C CYS A 43 -0.21 11.91 2.04
N VAL A 44 -0.16 13.23 1.85
CA VAL A 44 -0.91 13.91 0.79
C VAL A 44 0.00 14.13 -0.41
N CYS A 45 -0.12 13.26 -1.42
CA CYS A 45 0.63 13.39 -2.66
C CYS A 45 0.08 14.53 -3.54
N ILE A 46 0.33 15.78 -3.15
CA ILE A 46 -0.11 16.97 -3.88
C ILE A 46 1.02 17.50 -4.77
N ARG A 47 0.71 17.79 -6.03
CA ARG A 47 1.58 18.56 -6.94
C ARG A 47 1.00 19.94 -7.19
N GLY A 48 1.82 20.98 -7.05
CA GLY A 48 1.46 22.32 -7.51
C GLY A 48 1.36 22.39 -9.03
N LYS A 49 0.66 23.40 -9.56
CA LYS A 49 0.65 23.68 -11.01
C LYS A 49 2.08 23.89 -11.49
N ASN A 50 2.55 23.02 -12.39
CA ASN A 50 3.91 22.99 -12.97
C ASN A 50 5.03 22.43 -12.07
N ALA A 51 4.71 21.82 -10.93
CA ALA A 51 5.72 21.18 -10.10
C ALA A 51 6.18 19.82 -10.69
N THR A 52 7.49 19.60 -10.76
CA THR A 52 8.07 18.31 -11.17
C THR A 52 8.11 17.29 -10.03
N THR A 53 7.94 17.75 -8.79
CA THR A 53 7.90 16.95 -7.56
C THR A 53 6.62 17.24 -6.77
N CYS A 54 6.13 16.26 -6.02
CA CYS A 54 5.05 16.51 -5.05
C CYS A 54 5.62 17.05 -3.72
N LEU A 55 4.75 17.69 -2.93
CA LEU A 55 5.12 18.31 -1.64
C LEU A 55 5.76 17.30 -0.67
N TYR A 56 5.19 16.09 -0.57
CA TYR A 56 5.75 15.03 0.27
C TYR A 56 7.18 14.67 -0.16
N CYS A 57 7.39 14.45 -1.47
CA CYS A 57 8.71 14.11 -1.98
C CYS A 57 9.73 15.23 -1.80
N GLU A 58 9.30 16.48 -1.96
CA GLU A 58 10.13 17.66 -1.73
C GLU A 58 10.52 17.78 -0.25
N HIS A 59 9.55 17.67 0.66
CA HIS A 59 9.77 17.74 2.10
C HIS A 59 10.75 16.68 2.60
N TYR A 60 10.53 15.42 2.23
CA TYR A 60 11.37 14.30 2.64
C TYR A 60 12.61 14.09 1.76
N LYS A 61 12.84 14.97 0.76
CA LYS A 61 13.97 14.89 -0.19
C LYS A 61 14.10 13.53 -0.88
N ILE A 62 12.97 12.92 -1.22
CA ILE A 62 12.93 11.63 -1.92
C ILE A 62 12.62 11.84 -3.42
N LYS A 63 13.16 10.96 -4.26
CA LYS A 63 13.00 11.06 -5.72
C LYS A 63 11.55 10.75 -6.12
N CYS A 64 10.81 11.79 -6.50
CA CYS A 64 9.48 11.67 -7.09
C CYS A 64 9.54 10.93 -8.44
N GLY A 65 8.47 10.22 -8.79
CA GLY A 65 8.37 9.51 -10.06
C GLY A 65 6.93 9.20 -10.44
N PRO A 66 6.60 9.13 -11.75
CA PRO A 66 5.27 8.76 -12.19
C PRO A 66 4.94 7.32 -11.78
N MET A 67 3.66 7.04 -11.53
CA MET A 67 3.17 5.67 -11.34
C MET A 67 3.08 4.96 -12.71
N PRO A 68 3.71 3.79 -12.91
CA PRO A 68 3.48 2.96 -14.11
C PRO A 68 2.03 2.54 -14.23
N ARG A 69 1.51 2.47 -15.48
CA ARG A 69 0.09 2.17 -15.74
C ARG A 69 -0.29 0.77 -15.26
N GLU A 70 0.63 -0.17 -15.41
CA GLU A 70 0.51 -1.57 -15.04
C GLU A 70 0.41 -1.78 -13.52
N LEU A 71 0.73 -0.74 -12.73
CA LEU A 71 0.68 -0.77 -11.27
C LEU A 71 -0.45 0.09 -10.70
N LEU A 72 -1.26 0.74 -11.55
CA LEU A 72 -2.26 1.70 -11.07
C LEU A 72 -3.32 1.05 -10.18
N GLY A 73 -3.82 -0.13 -10.55
CA GLY A 73 -4.89 -0.77 -9.77
C GLY A 73 -4.39 -1.30 -8.43
N VAL A 74 -3.23 -1.98 -8.40
CA VAL A 74 -2.61 -2.40 -7.12
C VAL A 74 -2.20 -1.20 -6.25
N ALA A 75 -1.74 -0.10 -6.86
CA ALA A 75 -1.47 1.13 -6.13
C ALA A 75 -2.74 1.76 -5.55
N GLN A 76 -3.84 1.80 -6.31
CA GLN A 76 -5.14 2.31 -5.87
C GLN A 76 -5.68 1.49 -4.72
N TRP A 77 -5.71 0.16 -4.87
CA TRP A 77 -6.14 -0.76 -3.83
C TRP A 77 -5.32 -0.56 -2.55
N TYR A 78 -3.98 -0.55 -2.66
CA TYR A 78 -3.09 -0.39 -1.51
C TYR A 78 -3.28 0.96 -0.81
N TRP A 79 -3.35 2.05 -1.59
CA TRP A 79 -3.53 3.40 -1.06
C TRP A 79 -4.85 3.55 -0.31
N ASN A 80 -5.96 3.15 -0.94
CA ASN A 80 -7.29 3.29 -0.37
C ASN A 80 -7.44 2.39 0.86
N THR A 81 -6.95 1.15 0.80
CA THR A 81 -6.96 0.23 1.95
C THR A 81 -6.24 0.82 3.17
N LEU A 82 -5.08 1.45 2.97
CA LEU A 82 -4.35 2.07 4.07
C LEU A 82 -5.00 3.35 4.59
N THR A 83 -5.61 4.12 3.70
CA THR A 83 -6.32 5.34 4.07
C THR A 83 -7.58 5.00 4.86
N ASP A 84 -8.37 4.03 4.41
CA ASP A 84 -9.53 3.49 5.12
C ASP A 84 -9.15 2.89 6.46
N PHE A 85 -8.05 2.12 6.51
CA PHE A 85 -7.56 1.57 7.75
C PHE A 85 -7.19 2.66 8.76
N GLU A 86 -6.59 3.77 8.33
CA GLU A 86 -6.32 4.90 9.23
C GLU A 86 -7.61 5.54 9.77
N VAL A 87 -8.65 5.68 8.93
CA VAL A 87 -9.97 6.19 9.36
C VAL A 87 -10.57 5.28 10.44
N GLN A 88 -10.50 3.98 10.22
CA GLN A 88 -11.10 2.98 11.10
C GLN A 88 -10.28 2.77 12.39
N HIS A 89 -8.97 2.89 12.29
CA HIS A 89 -8.01 2.62 13.36
C HIS A 89 -6.93 3.72 13.39
N PRO A 90 -7.21 4.89 13.97
CA PRO A 90 -6.24 5.98 14.06
C PRO A 90 -5.07 5.58 14.95
N ILE A 91 -3.99 5.07 14.35
CA ILE A 91 -2.78 4.66 15.07
C ILE A 91 -2.07 5.94 15.56
N GLY A 92 -2.32 6.34 16.80
CA GLY A 92 -1.50 7.35 17.49
C GLY A 92 -2.13 8.73 17.69
N ARG A 93 -3.43 8.93 17.42
CA ARG A 93 -4.17 10.11 17.88
C ARG A 93 -5.08 9.67 19.03
N GLY A 94 -5.04 10.43 20.12
CA GLY A 94 -5.42 9.98 21.46
C GLY A 94 -6.82 9.39 21.60
N LYS A 95 -6.97 8.57 22.66
CA LYS A 95 -8.21 8.06 23.27
C LYS A 95 -9.45 8.10 22.35
N ASP A 96 -9.47 7.24 21.35
CA ASP A 96 -10.75 6.73 20.86
C ASP A 96 -10.63 5.23 20.57
N GLU A 97 -11.57 4.53 21.18
CA GLU A 97 -11.64 3.10 21.39
C GLU A 97 -12.15 2.40 20.13
N ARG A 98 -11.24 1.98 19.23
CA ARG A 98 -11.47 0.81 18.36
C ARG A 98 -10.26 -0.13 18.32
N ASN A 99 -10.08 -0.82 19.46
CA ASN A 99 -9.90 -2.26 19.62
C ASN A 99 -8.76 -3.05 18.93
N LEU A 100 -7.62 -2.45 18.59
CA LEU A 100 -6.40 -3.24 18.33
C LEU A 100 -5.56 -3.41 19.61
N THR A 101 -5.23 -4.64 19.97
CA THR A 101 -4.28 -4.89 21.07
C THR A 101 -2.87 -4.42 20.66
N PRO A 102 -1.96 -4.12 21.59
CA PRO A 102 -0.58 -3.75 21.25
C PRO A 102 0.12 -4.75 20.33
N VAL A 103 -0.17 -6.05 20.49
CA VAL A 103 0.34 -7.12 19.62
C VAL A 103 -0.22 -7.00 18.20
N GLN A 104 -1.52 -6.74 18.04
CA GLN A 104 -2.15 -6.54 16.74
C GLN A 104 -1.60 -5.29 16.05
N VAL A 105 -1.45 -4.18 16.77
CA VAL A 105 -0.79 -2.97 16.26
C VAL A 105 0.64 -3.27 15.79
N GLY A 106 1.40 -4.04 16.57
CA GLY A 106 2.75 -4.48 16.19
C GLY A 106 2.77 -5.29 14.89
N ARG A 107 1.85 -6.25 14.75
CA ARG A 107 1.72 -7.07 13.53
C ARG A 107 1.35 -6.25 12.30
N VAL A 108 0.36 -5.36 12.44
CA VAL A 108 -0.04 -4.45 11.35
C VAL A 108 1.16 -3.59 10.93
N ARG A 109 1.85 -2.95 11.88
CA ARG A 109 3.05 -2.15 11.57
C ARG A 109 4.13 -2.95 10.84
N CYS A 110 4.39 -4.19 11.24
CA CYS A 110 5.34 -5.06 10.55
C CYS A 110 4.92 -5.37 9.11
N ALA A 111 3.65 -5.70 8.88
CA ALA A 111 3.10 -5.91 7.54
C ALA A 111 3.22 -4.65 6.68
N LEU A 112 2.82 -3.49 7.20
CA LEU A 112 2.92 -2.19 6.52
C LEU A 112 4.37 -1.86 6.11
N ILE A 113 5.32 -2.06 7.02
CA ILE A 113 6.76 -1.88 6.75
C ILE A 113 7.24 -2.83 5.66
N ALA A 114 6.77 -4.08 5.67
CA ALA A 114 7.12 -5.06 4.65
C ALA A 114 6.56 -4.67 3.27
N CYS A 115 5.29 -4.23 3.19
CA CYS A 115 4.68 -3.72 1.97
C CYS A 115 5.49 -2.54 1.40
N GLY A 116 5.82 -1.56 2.24
CA GLY A 116 6.66 -0.43 1.85
C GLY A 116 8.05 -0.83 1.37
N ARG A 117 8.67 -1.86 1.98
CA ARG A 117 9.95 -2.42 1.50
C ARG A 117 9.80 -3.08 0.13
N ALA A 118 8.72 -3.81 -0.11
CA ALA A 118 8.47 -4.46 -1.39
C ALA A 118 8.23 -3.43 -2.51
N TRP A 119 7.43 -2.38 -2.24
CA TRP A 119 7.27 -1.23 -3.14
C TRP A 119 8.59 -0.53 -3.45
N ARG A 120 9.45 -0.29 -2.45
CA ARG A 120 10.80 0.26 -2.68
C ARG A 120 11.69 -0.67 -3.50
N GLY A 121 11.62 -1.98 -3.26
CA GLY A 121 12.29 -2.99 -4.07
C GLY A 121 11.89 -2.89 -5.54
N LEU A 122 10.59 -2.88 -5.81
CA LEU A 122 10.01 -2.68 -7.13
C LEU A 122 10.51 -1.37 -7.77
N ALA A 123 10.52 -0.25 -7.02
CA ALA A 123 11.06 1.04 -7.48
C ALA A 123 12.53 0.96 -7.90
N GLY A 124 13.35 0.25 -7.11
CA GLY A 124 14.77 0.06 -7.38
C GLY A 124 15.01 -0.73 -8.66
N HIS A 125 14.17 -1.72 -8.93
CA HIS A 125 14.27 -2.55 -10.13
C HIS A 125 13.81 -1.83 -11.39
N LEU A 126 12.70 -1.09 -11.34
CA LEU A 126 12.21 -0.31 -12.49
C LEU A 126 13.18 0.77 -12.97
N LYS A 127 14.15 1.17 -12.14
CA LYS A 127 15.18 2.17 -12.47
C LYS A 127 16.42 1.58 -13.15
N LYS A 128 16.62 0.25 -13.13
CA LYS A 128 17.81 -0.37 -13.73
C LYS A 128 17.61 -0.46 -15.26
N PRO A 129 18.60 -0.05 -16.07
CA PRO A 129 18.58 -0.37 -17.49
C PRO A 129 18.56 -1.89 -17.64
N TYR A 130 17.88 -2.39 -18.68
CA TYR A 130 17.56 -3.80 -18.88
C TYR A 130 18.62 -4.66 -19.63
N PRO A 131 19.97 -4.55 -19.50
CA PRO A 131 20.81 -5.53 -20.19
C PRO A 131 20.95 -6.88 -19.46
N GLU A 132 20.87 -6.97 -18.14
CA GLU A 132 21.24 -8.22 -17.44
C GLU A 132 20.49 -8.37 -16.11
N PHE A 133 19.28 -8.98 -16.08
CA PHE A 133 18.74 -9.49 -14.80
C PHE A 133 17.77 -10.66 -15.02
N LEU A 134 18.00 -11.71 -14.23
CA LEU A 134 17.29 -12.99 -14.19
C LEU A 134 15.79 -12.77 -13.84
N PRO A 135 14.85 -13.07 -14.75
CA PRO A 135 13.40 -13.02 -14.50
C PRO A 135 12.97 -13.82 -13.27
N GLU A 136 13.73 -14.86 -12.95
CA GLU A 136 13.48 -15.80 -11.86
C GLU A 136 13.46 -15.13 -10.48
N PHE A 137 14.44 -14.30 -10.12
CA PHE A 137 14.48 -13.71 -8.77
C PHE A 137 13.26 -12.80 -8.49
N PHE A 138 12.75 -12.14 -9.52
CA PHE A 138 11.63 -11.24 -9.36
C PHE A 138 10.29 -11.97 -9.25
N HIS A 139 10.12 -13.00 -10.09
CA HIS A 139 8.94 -13.86 -10.07
C HIS A 139 8.88 -14.76 -8.83
N PHE A 140 10.03 -15.17 -8.28
CA PHE A 140 10.06 -16.02 -7.08
C PHE A 140 10.07 -15.26 -5.76
N TYR A 141 10.58 -14.02 -5.71
CA TYR A 141 10.80 -13.34 -4.42
C TYR A 141 10.09 -11.99 -4.27
N VAL A 142 9.93 -11.18 -5.31
CA VAL A 142 9.36 -9.82 -5.16
C VAL A 142 7.86 -9.82 -5.41
N VAL A 143 7.41 -10.40 -6.52
CA VAL A 143 5.98 -10.49 -6.85
C VAL A 143 5.23 -11.36 -5.83
N PRO A 144 5.69 -12.57 -5.48
CA PRO A 144 5.02 -13.37 -4.46
C PRO A 144 5.08 -12.72 -3.09
N ALA A 145 6.16 -12.03 -2.73
CA ALA A 145 6.20 -11.28 -1.48
C ALA A 145 5.19 -10.13 -1.48
N LEU A 146 5.02 -9.39 -2.58
CA LEU A 146 3.97 -8.38 -2.69
C LEU A 146 2.57 -9.00 -2.60
N ILE A 147 2.28 -10.06 -3.36
CA ILE A 147 0.98 -10.75 -3.34
C ILE A 147 0.68 -11.27 -1.93
N VAL A 148 1.58 -12.06 -1.35
CA VAL A 148 1.42 -12.61 0.01
C VAL A 148 1.29 -11.49 1.04
N LEU A 149 1.97 -10.35 0.88
CA LEU A 149 1.83 -9.22 1.79
C LEU A 149 0.51 -8.45 1.60
N LEU A 150 -0.01 -8.36 0.39
CA LEU A 150 -1.33 -7.76 0.10
C LEU A 150 -2.44 -8.67 0.64
N GLU A 151 -2.35 -9.98 0.42
CA GLU A 151 -3.25 -10.99 1.00
C GLU A 151 -3.15 -11.02 2.54
N LEU A 152 -1.94 -10.91 3.10
CA LEU A 152 -1.78 -10.81 4.56
C LEU A 152 -2.33 -9.50 5.10
N CYS A 153 -2.24 -8.40 4.34
CA CYS A 153 -2.93 -7.16 4.66
C CYS A 153 -4.44 -7.39 4.68
N GLU A 154 -5.03 -8.03 3.67
CA GLU A 154 -6.45 -8.39 3.65
C GLU A 154 -6.86 -9.24 4.85
N VAL A 155 -6.11 -10.28 5.17
CA VAL A 155 -6.39 -11.16 6.32
C VAL A 155 -6.25 -10.41 7.65
N LEU A 156 -5.22 -9.58 7.81
CA LEU A 156 -5.03 -8.79 9.02
C LEU A 156 -6.11 -7.71 9.17
N PHE A 157 -6.56 -7.10 8.07
CA PHE A 157 -7.64 -6.13 8.05
C PHE A 157 -9.01 -6.79 8.27
N ALA A 158 -9.25 -7.98 7.72
CA ALA A 158 -10.44 -8.78 8.00
C ALA A 158 -10.50 -9.20 9.47
N ILE A 159 -9.38 -9.58 10.08
CA ILE A 159 -9.30 -9.87 11.53
C ILE A 159 -9.54 -8.60 12.36
N SER A 160 -9.15 -7.42 11.86
CA SER A 160 -9.43 -6.13 12.48
C SER A 160 -10.93 -5.80 12.42
N ALA A 161 -11.58 -6.05 11.29
CA ALA A 161 -13.00 -5.79 11.04
C ALA A 161 -13.93 -6.80 11.75
N HIS A 162 -13.55 -8.09 11.81
CA HIS A 162 -14.38 -9.15 12.41
C HIS A 162 -14.39 -9.19 13.95
N LYS A 163 -13.73 -8.25 14.64
CA LYS A 163 -13.88 -8.15 16.10
C LYS A 163 -15.30 -7.82 16.54
N GLU A 164 -16.14 -7.27 15.66
CA GLU A 164 -17.58 -7.09 15.93
C GLU A 164 -18.36 -8.41 15.92
N CYS A 165 -17.93 -9.45 15.19
CA CYS A 165 -18.58 -10.76 15.18
C CYS A 165 -18.25 -11.60 16.44
N LEU A 166 -17.00 -11.55 16.91
CA LEU A 166 -16.58 -12.37 18.06
C LEU A 166 -17.05 -11.82 19.42
N VAL A 167 -17.38 -10.52 19.51
CA VAL A 167 -17.98 -9.95 20.73
C VAL A 167 -19.47 -10.28 20.80
N ALA A 168 -20.18 -10.33 19.66
CA ALA A 168 -21.60 -10.70 19.62
C ALA A 168 -21.88 -12.18 19.95
N GLU A 169 -20.93 -13.09 19.72
CA GLU A 169 -21.05 -14.51 20.09
C GLU A 169 -20.79 -14.78 21.58
N ILE A 170 -20.14 -13.86 22.30
CA ILE A 170 -19.90 -14.00 23.74
C ILE A 170 -21.11 -13.51 24.55
N ASP A 171 -21.82 -12.47 24.09
CA ASP A 171 -23.03 -11.96 24.76
C ASP A 171 -24.29 -12.85 24.60
N HIS A 172 -24.23 -13.89 23.75
CA HIS A 172 -25.29 -14.89 23.60
C HIS A 172 -25.02 -16.22 24.33
N VAL A 173 -23.91 -16.31 25.07
CA VAL A 173 -23.52 -17.52 25.83
C VAL A 173 -23.36 -17.25 27.35
N THR A 174 -23.68 -16.04 27.82
CA THR A 174 -23.84 -15.72 29.26
C THR A 174 -25.28 -15.39 29.62
#